data_AF-A0A956FJ06-F1
#
_entry.id   AF-A0A956FJ06-F1
#
_cell.length_a   1.000
_cell.length_b   1.000
_cell.length_c   1.000
_cell.angle_alpha   90.00
_cell.angle_beta   90.00
_cell.angle_gamma   90.00
#
_symmetry.space_group_name_H-M   'P 1'
#
loop_
_entity.id
_entity.type
_entity.pdbx_description
1 polymer ?
#
loop_
_entity_poly.entity_id
_entity_poly.type
_entity_poly.pdbx_seq_one_letter_code
_entity_poly.pdbx_strand_id
1 'polypeptide(L)'
;MVETHDAAEAGHGRTPGLRAVVVALVLCTGACGPRVEEEAPIPEYRIETCESWCSLMFDPTCPPQEIEVETERECVEVCAHNEVVWGETPDGDACAPTLVPYVDCLATMSCEEIQEHFVLANSGGPYQEQSSCGESLRRQLDCQLPFQ
;
A
#
# COMPACT_ATOMS: atom_id res chain seq x y z
N MET A 1 -26.60 30.72 -43.51
CA MET A 1 -25.73 31.72 -44.15
C MET A 1 -24.36 31.07 -44.19
N VAL A 2 -24.02 30.26 -45.22
CA VAL A 2 -23.54 30.68 -46.56
C VAL A 2 -22.40 31.68 -46.34
N GLU A 3 -21.13 31.35 -46.61
CA GLU A 3 -20.59 31.19 -47.96
C GLU A 3 -19.38 30.23 -48.03
N THR A 4 -19.46 29.36 -49.03
CA THR A 4 -18.37 28.63 -49.69
C THR A 4 -17.54 29.58 -50.54
N HIS A 5 -16.22 29.35 -50.61
CA HIS A 5 -15.38 29.90 -51.68
C HIS A 5 -14.68 28.74 -52.43
N ASP A 6 -14.91 28.74 -53.75
CA ASP A 6 -14.29 28.06 -54.89
C ASP A 6 -12.80 27.66 -54.70
N ALA A 7 -12.34 26.47 -55.14
CA ALA A 7 -12.15 26.02 -56.54
C ALA A 7 -11.27 27.01 -57.36
N ALA A 8 -10.33 26.66 -58.21
CA ALA A 8 -9.61 25.48 -58.65
C ALA A 8 -8.35 26.04 -59.36
N GLU A 9 -7.43 25.20 -59.83
CA GLU A 9 -6.91 25.21 -61.22
C GLU A 9 -5.50 24.60 -61.38
N ALA A 10 -5.41 23.79 -62.44
CA ALA A 10 -4.27 23.51 -63.33
C ALA A 10 -2.92 23.12 -62.71
N GLY A 11 -2.36 21.92 -62.89
CA GLY A 11 -2.26 21.12 -64.12
C GLY A 11 -0.85 21.27 -64.70
N HIS A 12 -0.08 20.18 -64.86
CA HIS A 12 0.97 19.96 -65.88
C HIS A 12 1.78 18.69 -65.60
N GLY A 13 2.09 17.91 -66.64
CA GLY A 13 3.37 17.19 -66.70
C GLY A 13 3.34 15.67 -66.90
N ARG A 14 3.36 15.23 -68.16
CA ARG A 14 4.10 14.04 -68.66
C ARG A 14 5.55 14.08 -68.11
N THR A 15 6.26 13.00 -67.73
CA THR A 15 6.74 11.82 -68.49
C THR A 15 7.63 10.97 -67.51
N PRO A 16 8.07 9.74 -67.88
CA PRO A 16 8.56 8.70 -66.96
C PRO A 16 10.07 8.78 -66.70
N GLY A 17 10.51 8.25 -65.56
CA GLY A 17 11.91 7.90 -65.35
C GLY A 17 12.33 7.84 -63.88
N LEU A 18 13.17 6.83 -63.60
CA LEU A 18 13.99 6.63 -62.41
C LEU A 18 13.32 6.09 -61.13
N ARG A 19 13.46 4.77 -60.99
CA ARG A 19 14.02 4.01 -59.85
C ARG A 19 13.98 4.62 -58.43
N ALA A 20 13.63 3.72 -57.50
CA ALA A 20 13.68 3.82 -56.03
C ALA A 20 12.48 4.60 -55.45
N VAL A 21 11.75 4.12 -54.45
CA VAL A 21 12.19 3.60 -53.15
C VAL A 21 11.08 2.69 -52.59
N VAL A 22 11.49 1.57 -52.00
CA VAL A 22 10.65 0.68 -51.16
C VAL A 22 10.34 1.41 -49.85
N VAL A 23 9.18 1.12 -49.25
CA VAL A 23 8.89 1.09 -47.79
C VAL A 23 7.75 2.03 -47.31
N ALA A 24 6.86 1.40 -46.55
CA ALA A 24 5.99 1.90 -45.48
C ALA A 24 4.65 2.54 -45.83
N LEU A 25 3.56 1.87 -45.43
CA LEU A 25 2.81 2.19 -44.19
C LEU A 25 1.64 1.23 -44.03
N VAL A 26 1.93 0.06 -43.45
CA VAL A 26 0.93 -0.75 -42.74
C VAL A 26 1.42 -0.81 -41.31
N LEU A 27 0.49 -0.79 -40.34
CA LEU A 27 0.65 -0.90 -38.89
C LEU A 27 0.56 0.43 -38.10
N CYS A 28 -0.64 1.04 -38.11
CA CYS A 28 -1.12 1.87 -37.00
C CYS A 28 -2.23 1.15 -36.23
N THR A 29 -1.96 -0.07 -35.76
CA THR A 29 -2.77 -0.75 -34.73
C THR A 29 -1.88 -1.04 -33.53
N GLY A 30 -1.23 -0.01 -33.02
CA GLY A 30 -0.44 -0.07 -31.79
C GLY A 30 -1.34 0.14 -30.58
N ALA A 31 -1.91 -0.95 -30.09
CA ALA A 31 -2.17 -1.25 -28.69
C ALA A 31 -2.68 -0.12 -27.77
N CYS A 32 -4.00 0.07 -27.71
CA CYS A 32 -4.67 0.42 -26.45
C CYS A 32 -4.86 -0.89 -25.65
N GLY A 33 -3.79 -1.40 -25.06
CA GLY A 33 -3.91 -2.45 -24.04
C GLY A 33 -4.18 -1.81 -22.68
N PRO A 34 -5.06 -2.37 -21.83
CA PRO A 34 -5.16 -1.91 -20.44
C PRO A 34 -3.78 -2.08 -19.79
N ARG A 35 -3.24 -1.00 -19.25
CA ARG A 35 -2.08 -1.09 -18.36
C ARG A 35 -2.58 -1.75 -17.08
N VAL A 36 -2.22 -3.01 -16.88
CA VAL A 36 -2.26 -3.61 -15.55
C VAL A 36 -1.16 -2.88 -14.77
N GLU A 37 -1.56 -1.95 -13.90
CA GLU A 37 -0.67 -1.47 -12.84
C GLU A 37 -0.39 -2.69 -11.96
N GLU A 38 0.83 -3.21 -12.06
CA GLU A 38 1.32 -4.28 -11.20
C GLU A 38 1.51 -3.66 -9.82
N GLU A 39 0.68 -4.08 -8.87
CA GLU A 39 0.77 -3.64 -7.48
C GLU A 39 2.17 -4.00 -6.95
N ALA A 40 2.84 -3.03 -6.34
CA ALA A 40 4.19 -3.26 -5.84
C ALA A 40 4.18 -4.40 -4.80
N PRO A 41 5.15 -5.33 -4.85
CA PRO A 41 5.20 -6.40 -3.87
C PRO A 41 5.36 -5.84 -2.46
N ILE A 42 4.61 -6.40 -1.51
CA ILE A 42 4.68 -6.02 -0.11
C ILE A 42 6.11 -6.24 0.42
N PRO A 43 6.70 -5.27 1.12
CA PRO A 43 8.01 -5.45 1.73
C PRO A 43 8.02 -6.58 2.77
N GLU A 44 9.08 -7.40 2.78
CA GLU A 44 9.21 -8.55 3.70
C GLU A 44 9.09 -8.15 5.18
N TYR A 45 9.65 -7.01 5.58
CA TYR A 45 9.57 -6.53 6.96
C TYR A 45 8.13 -6.25 7.40
N ARG A 46 7.21 -5.92 6.47
CA ARG A 46 5.80 -5.79 6.80
C ARG A 46 5.22 -7.12 7.24
N ILE A 47 5.52 -8.16 6.46
CA ILE A 47 5.06 -9.52 6.74
C ILE A 47 5.60 -10.00 8.09
N GLU A 48 6.91 -9.91 8.33
CA GLU A 48 7.55 -10.40 9.57
C GLU A 48 7.01 -9.69 10.83
N THR A 49 6.82 -8.37 10.74
CA THR A 49 6.25 -7.58 11.84
C THR A 49 4.80 -7.95 12.09
N CYS A 50 4.01 -8.14 11.03
CA CYS A 50 2.61 -8.52 11.14
C CYS A 50 2.44 -9.96 11.64
N GLU A 51 3.30 -10.90 11.24
CA GLU A 51 3.34 -12.25 11.80
C GLU A 51 3.61 -12.20 13.31
N SER A 52 4.60 -11.42 13.72
CA SER A 52 4.91 -11.23 15.15
C SER A 52 3.71 -10.65 15.89
N TRP A 53 3.10 -9.57 15.40
CA TRP A 53 1.91 -8.97 16.01
C TRP A 53 0.72 -9.94 16.09
N CYS A 54 0.39 -10.61 14.99
CA CYS A 54 -0.77 -11.49 14.92
C CYS A 54 -0.59 -12.75 15.77
N SER A 55 0.62 -13.28 15.87
CA SER A 55 0.89 -14.42 16.76
C SER A 55 0.58 -14.11 18.22
N LEU A 56 0.76 -12.86 18.68
CA LEU A 56 0.42 -12.43 20.04
C LEU A 56 -1.10 -12.40 20.28
N MET A 57 -1.88 -12.10 19.25
CA MET A 57 -3.35 -12.04 19.34
C MET A 57 -4.00 -13.44 19.25
N PHE A 58 -3.35 -14.36 18.55
CA PHE A 58 -3.83 -15.71 18.28
C PHE A 58 -3.13 -16.79 19.11
N ASP A 59 -2.27 -16.42 20.07
CA ASP A 59 -1.56 -17.38 20.91
C ASP A 59 -2.57 -18.26 21.68
N PRO A 60 -2.61 -19.59 21.44
CA PRO A 60 -3.57 -20.48 22.07
C PRO A 60 -3.28 -20.71 23.56
N THR A 61 -2.13 -20.26 24.06
CA THR A 61 -1.74 -20.34 25.47
C THR A 61 -2.22 -19.12 26.28
N CYS A 62 -2.56 -18.03 25.60
CA CYS A 62 -3.13 -16.84 26.20
C CYS A 62 -4.67 -16.86 26.15
N PRO A 63 -5.36 -16.11 27.04
CA PRO A 63 -6.79 -15.88 26.90
C PRO A 63 -7.11 -15.26 25.52
N PRO A 64 -8.23 -15.64 24.89
CA PRO A 64 -8.61 -15.08 23.61
C PRO A 64 -8.83 -13.58 23.73
N GLN A 65 -8.22 -12.84 22.80
CA GLN A 65 -8.46 -11.40 22.67
C GLN A 65 -9.69 -11.15 21.81
N GLU A 66 -10.42 -10.07 22.09
CA GLU A 66 -11.50 -9.62 21.21
C GLU A 66 -10.88 -8.95 19.97
N ILE A 67 -10.90 -9.66 18.84
CA ILE A 67 -10.39 -9.20 17.54
C ILE A 67 -11.44 -9.33 16.47
N GLU A 68 -11.39 -8.45 15.47
CA GLU A 68 -12.36 -8.41 14.38
C GLU A 68 -12.10 -9.47 13.28
N VAL A 69 -10.90 -10.04 13.25
CA VAL A 69 -10.45 -11.02 12.23
C VAL A 69 -10.53 -12.45 12.76
N GLU A 70 -10.92 -13.40 11.89
CA GLU A 70 -11.21 -14.78 12.31
C GLU A 70 -9.96 -15.68 12.37
N THR A 71 -8.90 -15.33 11.63
CA THR A 71 -7.69 -16.15 11.53
C THR A 71 -6.40 -15.34 11.61
N GLU A 72 -5.34 -15.97 12.11
CA GLU A 72 -4.00 -15.36 12.17
C GLU A 72 -3.49 -14.97 10.78
N ARG A 73 -3.72 -15.81 9.76
CA ARG A 73 -3.34 -15.51 8.38
C ARG A 73 -4.04 -14.25 7.85
N GLU A 74 -5.34 -14.13 8.09
CA GLU A 74 -6.10 -12.94 7.71
C GLU A 74 -5.61 -11.70 8.46
N CYS A 75 -5.25 -11.84 9.74
CA CYS A 75 -4.62 -10.77 10.50
C CYS A 75 -3.33 -10.28 9.84
N VAL A 76 -2.44 -11.20 9.42
CA VAL A 76 -1.18 -10.84 8.75
C VAL A 76 -1.45 -10.14 7.42
N GLU A 77 -2.38 -10.67 6.61
CA GLU A 77 -2.77 -10.10 5.33
C GLU A 77 -3.30 -8.67 5.51
N VAL A 78 -4.25 -8.46 6.44
CA VAL A 78 -4.82 -7.14 6.72
C VAL A 78 -3.76 -6.17 7.26
N CYS A 79 -2.94 -6.62 8.22
CA CYS A 79 -1.89 -5.80 8.82
C CYS A 79 -0.87 -5.35 7.76
N ALA A 80 -0.42 -6.23 6.86
CA ALA A 80 0.63 -5.93 5.90
C ALA A 80 0.19 -4.96 4.78
N HIS A 81 -1.11 -4.96 4.44
CA HIS A 81 -1.69 -4.06 3.44
C HIS A 81 -2.24 -2.76 4.05
N ASN A 82 -2.24 -2.61 5.37
CA ASN A 82 -2.85 -1.44 6.00
C ASN A 82 -1.92 -0.23 5.90
N GLU A 83 -2.12 0.60 4.87
CA GLU A 83 -1.34 1.81 4.60
C GLU A 83 -1.28 2.78 5.78
N VAL A 84 -2.35 2.85 6.59
CA VAL A 84 -2.41 3.72 7.78
C VAL A 84 -1.47 3.19 8.87
N VAL A 85 -1.40 1.86 9.04
CA VAL A 85 -0.52 1.24 10.04
C VAL A 85 0.96 1.50 9.72
N TRP A 86 1.30 1.43 8.43
CA TRP A 86 2.66 1.60 7.92
C TRP A 86 3.04 3.06 7.62
N GLY A 87 2.05 3.95 7.51
CA GLY A 87 2.26 5.32 7.06
C GLY A 87 2.89 5.35 5.67
N GLU A 88 2.26 4.68 4.71
CA GLU A 88 2.81 4.52 3.36
C GLU A 88 3.01 5.87 2.65
N THR A 89 4.18 6.06 2.05
CA THR A 89 4.57 7.24 1.29
C THR A 89 5.32 6.85 0.01
N PRO A 90 5.54 7.78 -0.94
CA PRO A 90 6.37 7.50 -2.12
C PRO A 90 7.80 7.04 -1.80
N ASP A 91 8.31 7.38 -0.62
CA ASP A 91 9.65 7.03 -0.14
C ASP A 91 9.66 5.74 0.72
N GLY A 92 8.49 5.10 0.92
CA GLY A 92 8.30 3.90 1.74
C GLY A 92 7.47 4.15 3.00
N ASP A 93 7.68 3.32 4.03
CA ASP A 93 6.86 3.29 5.24
C ASP A 93 7.37 4.26 6.29
N ALA A 94 6.69 5.39 6.44
CA ALA A 94 7.08 6.43 7.40
C ALA A 94 6.99 5.95 8.86
N CYS A 95 6.07 5.01 9.15
CA CYS A 95 5.84 4.52 10.51
C CYS A 95 6.52 3.19 10.85
N ALA A 96 7.27 2.58 9.92
CA ALA A 96 8.08 1.39 10.24
C ALA A 96 9.03 1.61 11.46
N PRO A 97 9.72 2.77 11.61
CA PRO A 97 10.59 3.02 12.76
C PRO A 97 9.89 3.08 14.12
N THR A 98 8.57 3.25 14.16
CA THR A 98 7.77 3.26 15.39
C THR A 98 7.01 1.96 15.61
N LEU A 99 6.52 1.35 14.53
CA LEU A 99 5.74 0.12 14.58
C LEU A 99 6.61 -1.08 14.97
N VAL A 100 7.75 -1.28 14.30
CA VAL A 100 8.61 -2.45 14.55
C VAL A 100 9.05 -2.52 16.02
N PRO A 101 9.60 -1.45 16.63
CA PRO A 101 9.98 -1.49 18.04
C PRO A 101 8.80 -1.64 19.00
N TYR A 102 7.60 -1.22 18.60
CA TYR A 102 6.39 -1.43 19.39
C TYR A 102 6.00 -2.91 19.40
N VAL A 103 5.98 -3.57 18.24
CA VAL A 103 5.72 -5.02 18.15
C VAL A 103 6.79 -5.83 18.87
N ASP A 104 8.07 -5.48 18.70
CA ASP A 104 9.18 -6.11 19.42
C ASP A 104 9.01 -6.00 20.94
N CYS A 105 8.53 -4.85 21.43
CA CYS A 105 8.26 -4.66 22.85
C CYS A 105 7.17 -5.61 23.33
N LEU A 106 6.05 -5.70 22.60
CA LEU A 106 4.95 -6.61 22.95
C LEU A 106 5.37 -8.08 22.96
N ALA A 107 6.26 -8.48 22.04
CA ALA A 107 6.77 -9.84 21.97
C ALA A 107 7.59 -10.27 23.22
N THR A 108 7.98 -9.32 24.07
CA THR A 108 8.67 -9.62 25.34
C THR A 108 7.73 -9.76 26.55
N MET A 109 6.45 -9.41 26.38
CA MET A 109 5.47 -9.37 27.46
C MET A 109 4.84 -10.75 27.70
N SER A 110 4.39 -10.99 28.93
CA SER A 110 3.56 -12.16 29.25
C SER A 110 2.13 -12.00 28.74
N CYS A 111 1.37 -13.10 28.65
CA CYS A 111 -0.05 -13.07 28.25
C CYS A 111 -0.89 -12.08 29.07
N GLU A 112 -0.66 -12.02 30.39
CA GLU A 112 -1.40 -11.12 31.29
C GLU A 112 -1.09 -9.65 30.97
N GLU A 113 0.18 -9.33 30.76
CA GLU A 113 0.61 -7.98 30.40
C GLU A 113 0.11 -7.57 29.00
N ILE A 114 0.11 -8.50 28.03
CA ILE A 114 -0.43 -8.26 26.69
C ILE A 114 -1.93 -7.96 26.76
N GLN A 115 -2.68 -8.74 27.54
CA GLN A 115 -4.11 -8.51 27.73
C GLN A 115 -4.40 -7.15 28.39
N GLU A 116 -3.67 -6.81 29.45
CA GLU A 116 -3.77 -5.49 30.08
C GLU A 116 -3.41 -4.37 29.10
N HIS A 117 -2.35 -4.56 28.31
CA HIS A 117 -1.94 -3.60 27.29
C HIS A 117 -3.06 -3.32 26.28
N PHE A 118 -3.70 -4.35 25.73
CA PHE A 118 -4.79 -4.15 24.76
C PHE A 118 -6.02 -3.51 25.38
N VAL A 119 -6.36 -3.85 26.64
CA VAL A 119 -7.45 -3.19 27.37
C VAL A 119 -7.15 -1.69 27.52
N LEU A 120 -5.93 -1.33 27.93
CA LEU A 120 -5.50 0.06 28.07
C LEU A 120 -5.45 0.78 26.72
N ALA A 121 -4.94 0.13 25.68
CA ALA A 121 -4.86 0.66 24.31
C ALA A 121 -6.25 1.04 23.78
N ASN A 122 -7.23 0.13 23.94
CA ASN A 122 -8.60 0.29 23.46
C ASN A 122 -9.44 1.25 24.33
N SER A 123 -9.04 1.49 25.58
CA SER A 123 -9.78 2.40 26.49
C SER A 123 -9.72 3.88 26.06
N GLY A 124 -8.74 4.25 25.23
CA GLY A 124 -8.52 5.61 24.77
C GLY A 124 -8.06 6.57 25.88
N GLY A 125 -7.32 7.63 25.50
CA GLY A 125 -6.86 8.66 26.44
C GLY A 125 -5.54 8.31 27.16
N PRO A 126 -5.24 8.93 28.31
CA PRO A 126 -3.90 8.87 28.93
C PRO A 126 -3.54 7.51 29.54
N TYR A 127 -4.44 6.52 29.47
CA TYR A 127 -4.22 5.18 30.02
C TYR A 127 -3.31 4.31 29.17
N GLN A 128 -3.14 4.65 27.89
CA GLN A 128 -2.29 3.92 26.94
C GLN A 128 -0.82 3.87 27.38
N GLU A 129 -0.33 4.93 28.05
CA GLU A 129 1.05 5.03 28.54
C GLU A 129 1.32 4.22 29.82
N GLN A 130 0.31 3.62 30.45
CA GLN A 130 0.48 2.93 31.74
C GLN A 130 1.02 1.51 31.60
N SER A 131 1.06 0.97 30.37
CA SER A 131 1.62 -0.35 30.08
C SER A 131 3.13 -0.29 29.81
N SER A 132 3.82 -1.42 29.93
CA SER A 132 5.26 -1.55 29.67
C SER A 132 5.68 -1.09 28.27
N CYS A 133 4.79 -1.23 27.27
CA CYS A 133 5.00 -0.79 25.89
C CYS A 133 4.24 0.49 25.52
N GLY A 134 3.68 1.20 26.52
CA GLY A 134 2.79 2.34 26.31
C GLY A 134 3.46 3.54 25.61
N GLU A 135 4.74 3.78 25.87
CA GLU A 135 5.49 4.83 25.17
C GLU A 135 5.66 4.51 23.68
N SER A 136 5.95 3.25 23.34
CA SER A 136 6.06 2.79 21.95
C SER A 136 4.71 2.88 21.23
N LEU A 137 3.62 2.49 21.89
CA LEU A 137 2.26 2.68 21.38
C LEU A 137 1.98 4.16 21.10
N ARG A 138 2.31 5.08 22.02
CA ARG A 138 2.10 6.52 21.78
C ARG A 138 2.87 7.01 20.56
N ARG A 139 4.15 6.65 20.42
CA ARG A 139 4.95 7.04 19.23
C ARG A 139 4.35 6.50 17.94
N GLN A 140 3.83 5.27 17.96
CA GLN A 140 3.15 4.69 16.82
C GLN A 140 1.87 5.45 16.46
N LEU A 141 1.02 5.74 17.45
CA LEU A 141 -0.20 6.52 17.23
C LEU A 141 0.12 7.93 16.72
N ASP A 142 1.10 8.60 17.31
CA ASP A 142 1.57 9.92 16.88
C ASP A 142 2.04 9.90 15.41
N CYS A 143 2.67 8.81 14.96
CA CYS A 143 3.08 8.64 13.56
C CYS A 143 1.88 8.44 12.62
N GLN A 144 0.82 7.76 13.07
CA GLN A 144 -0.37 7.47 12.27
C GLN A 144 -1.33 8.66 12.12
N LEU A 145 -1.29 9.63 13.05
CA LEU A 145 -2.19 10.80 13.03
C LEU A 145 -2.29 11.56 11.69
N PRO A 146 -1.23 11.72 10.88
CA PRO A 146 -1.32 12.36 9.57
C PRO A 146 -2.15 11.58 8.54
N PHE A 147 -2.49 10.31 8.83
CA PHE A 147 -3.13 9.36 7.93
C PHE A 147 -4.54 8.91 8.39
N GLN A 148 -5.03 9.39 9.53
CA GLN A 148 -6.40 9.16 10.06
C GLN A 148 -7.39 10.23 9.57
#